data_AF-A0A8H7CJW9-F1
#
_entry.id   AF-A0A8H7CJW9-F1
#
_cell.length_a   1.000
_cell.length_b   1.000
_cell.length_c   1.000
_cell.angle_alpha   90.00
_cell.angle_beta   90.00
_cell.angle_gamma   90.00
#
_symmetry.space_group_name_H-M   'P 1'
#
loop_
_entity.id
_entity.type
_entity.pdbx_description
1 polymer ?
#
loop_
_entity_poly.entity_id
_entity_poly.type
_entity_poly.pdbx_seq_one_letter_code
_entity_poly.pdbx_strand_id
1 'polypeptide(L)'
;MTLDLIALVKESGWRMEVADSWGDLVFNGGKFGMWVGNQQFTVRNVTINNAQTAIMGVWAWGWTYQNIVINNCSVGFDLLGGVGAEAIIDAVVSDTPIFVRSAAPSNGSLVGSLVLNNIELKNVSMAVGVANGDVVLSGAPNATMSIDSWVQGNVYTGTDPKGVFTQDHETSPTMPCSLLNQAGQIFGRTHPQYADYHVTQFVSVRDHGATGDGKTDDTDAIKAILRKYGTSKIIFFDAGTYIVTSTITIPAGARVVGEAWSVISGFGPAFQDQNNPQVVVRVGEPGSRGVVEITDIIFSTVGPAPGAIVVEWNVKETSQGSCGAWDTHIRLGGAAGTNLEKEQCLPGKDVSGCMAAFMALHLTRDSSAYLEGLWVWLADHTLDEDGTSQLTIFSGRGILSESQGPVWMIGTAEHHTLYQYQLLNAQDHYMGLIQTETPYFEPFAVPLPYPFNITTKYGDPEFPPDITSAWALVVRSSTDIMIFGAGLYSFYSNYSQECLKTRNCQNQIVNVCDDSSVYIYSLATVASTFQISVNGVGVADQKDNNNGFASTVTVWRP
;
A
#
# COMPACT_ATOMS: atom_id res chain seq x y z
N MET A 1 -8.06 -18.80 -6.62
CA MET A 1 -8.29 -19.95 -5.72
C MET A 1 -9.13 -19.41 -4.58
N THR A 2 -10.40 -19.79 -4.47
CA THR A 2 -11.33 -19.17 -3.50
C THR A 2 -10.95 -19.53 -2.06
N LEU A 3 -10.69 -18.49 -1.26
CA LEU A 3 -10.39 -18.57 0.17
C LEU A 3 -11.62 -18.07 0.95
N ASP A 4 -12.43 -19.00 1.43
CA ASP A 4 -13.65 -18.68 2.19
C ASP A 4 -13.32 -18.16 3.60
N LEU A 5 -13.70 -16.92 3.88
CA LEU A 5 -13.40 -16.24 5.15
C LEU A 5 -14.21 -16.83 6.32
N ILE A 6 -13.62 -17.76 7.09
CA ILE A 6 -14.26 -18.38 8.27
C ILE A 6 -13.61 -17.94 9.58
N ALA A 7 -14.23 -16.93 10.23
CA ALA A 7 -13.93 -16.57 11.61
C ALA A 7 -14.55 -17.61 12.58
N LEU A 8 -13.70 -18.39 13.27
CA LEU A 8 -14.11 -19.37 14.27
C LEU A 8 -13.47 -19.09 15.63
N VAL A 9 -14.16 -18.27 16.44
CA VAL A 9 -13.76 -17.97 17.83
C VAL A 9 -14.02 -19.19 18.72
N LYS A 10 -13.01 -19.62 19.49
CA LYS A 10 -13.23 -20.37 20.74
C LYS A 10 -12.11 -20.28 21.78
N GLU A 11 -10.84 -20.18 21.36
CA GLU A 11 -9.69 -19.98 22.27
C GLU A 11 -8.63 -18.98 21.78
N SER A 12 -8.91 -18.24 20.71
CA SER A 12 -8.10 -17.11 20.19
C SER A 12 -8.97 -15.88 20.01
N GLY A 13 -8.35 -14.69 20.05
CA GLY A 13 -9.08 -13.43 19.81
C GLY A 13 -9.66 -13.36 18.40
N TRP A 14 -8.83 -13.61 17.38
CA TRP A 14 -9.19 -13.55 15.97
C TRP A 14 -8.46 -14.63 15.13
N ARG A 15 -8.91 -14.80 13.89
CA ARG A 15 -8.27 -15.51 12.76
C ARG A 15 -8.64 -14.72 11.49
N MET A 16 -7.71 -14.60 10.54
CA MET A 16 -7.88 -13.84 9.30
C MET A 16 -7.21 -14.59 8.14
N GLU A 17 -7.76 -14.44 6.93
CA GLU A 17 -7.19 -15.00 5.69
C GLU A 17 -7.16 -14.02 4.50
N VAL A 18 -7.94 -12.92 4.50
CA VAL A 18 -7.82 -11.80 3.52
C VAL A 18 -8.22 -10.45 4.16
N ALA A 19 -7.35 -9.45 4.01
CA ALA A 19 -7.52 -7.98 4.15
C ALA A 19 -6.10 -7.35 4.03
N ASP A 20 -5.95 -6.01 4.00
CA ASP A 20 -4.64 -5.36 3.80
C ASP A 20 -4.07 -4.57 5.00
N SER A 21 -4.92 -3.99 5.88
CA SER A 21 -4.42 -3.30 7.07
C SER A 21 -5.37 -3.33 8.28
N TRP A 22 -4.81 -3.13 9.48
CA TRP A 22 -5.51 -2.89 10.74
C TRP A 22 -4.72 -1.89 11.60
N GLY A 23 -5.40 -1.16 12.48
CA GLY A 23 -4.71 -0.46 13.55
C GLY A 23 -5.56 -0.08 14.76
N ASP A 24 -4.91 0.56 15.72
CA ASP A 24 -5.50 1.17 16.91
C ASP A 24 -6.23 0.17 17.85
N LEU A 25 -5.71 -1.06 17.94
CA LEU A 25 -6.31 -2.16 18.70
C LEU A 25 -5.64 -2.39 20.08
N VAL A 26 -6.43 -2.84 21.07
CA VAL A 26 -5.92 -3.22 22.39
C VAL A 26 -6.40 -4.62 22.80
N PHE A 27 -5.45 -5.54 22.97
CA PHE A 27 -5.69 -6.93 23.39
C PHE A 27 -5.29 -7.13 24.85
N ASN A 28 -6.10 -7.86 25.62
CA ASN A 28 -5.90 -8.06 27.06
C ASN A 28 -6.12 -9.53 27.45
N GLY A 29 -5.05 -10.22 27.83
CA GLY A 29 -5.06 -11.62 28.21
C GLY A 29 -5.15 -12.59 27.02
N GLY A 30 -5.48 -13.84 27.32
CA GLY A 30 -5.67 -14.91 26.33
C GLY A 30 -4.40 -15.69 25.97
N LYS A 31 -4.59 -16.76 25.20
CA LYS A 31 -3.50 -17.62 24.70
C LYS A 31 -2.70 -16.93 23.58
N PHE A 32 -3.44 -16.31 22.66
CA PHE A 32 -2.92 -15.50 21.57
C PHE A 32 -3.67 -14.16 21.59
N GLY A 33 -2.95 -13.04 21.60
CA GLY A 33 -3.55 -11.73 21.32
C GLY A 33 -4.04 -11.69 19.87
N MET A 34 -3.11 -11.96 18.94
CA MET A 34 -3.35 -12.15 17.52
C MET A 34 -2.87 -13.55 17.09
N TRP A 35 -3.67 -14.25 16.28
CA TRP A 35 -3.26 -15.47 15.57
C TRP A 35 -3.55 -15.25 14.08
N VAL A 36 -2.48 -15.13 13.30
CA VAL A 36 -2.53 -14.52 11.96
C VAL A 36 -1.74 -15.30 10.92
N GLY A 37 -2.23 -15.28 9.69
CA GLY A 37 -1.44 -15.59 8.50
C GLY A 37 -2.17 -15.16 7.23
N ASN A 38 -1.49 -14.39 6.40
CA ASN A 38 -1.99 -13.82 5.14
C ASN A 38 -0.77 -13.50 4.24
N GLN A 39 -0.97 -13.36 2.93
CA GLN A 39 0.04 -13.00 1.93
C GLN A 39 0.88 -11.80 2.40
N GLN A 40 0.20 -10.70 2.71
CA GLN A 40 0.73 -9.48 3.30
C GLN A 40 -0.22 -8.95 4.39
N PHE A 41 0.26 -8.00 5.21
CA PHE A 41 -0.59 -7.13 6.02
C PHE A 41 0.18 -5.96 6.66
N THR A 42 -0.48 -4.82 6.83
CA THR A 42 0.01 -3.68 7.64
C THR A 42 -0.71 -3.62 8.99
N VAL A 43 0.02 -3.68 10.11
CA VAL A 43 -0.52 -3.56 11.47
C VAL A 43 0.07 -2.32 12.15
N ARG A 44 -0.77 -1.34 12.54
CA ARG A 44 -0.32 -0.07 13.16
C ARG A 44 -0.90 0.17 14.56
N ASN A 45 -0.10 0.65 15.52
CA ASN A 45 -0.57 1.11 16.84
C ASN A 45 -1.40 0.04 17.59
N VAL A 46 -0.81 -1.14 17.80
CA VAL A 46 -1.48 -2.25 18.50
C VAL A 46 -0.82 -2.50 19.84
N THR A 47 -1.62 -2.53 20.91
CA THR A 47 -1.17 -2.85 22.27
C THR A 47 -1.65 -4.24 22.70
N ILE A 48 -0.76 -5.08 23.22
CA ILE A 48 -1.06 -6.44 23.68
C ILE A 48 -0.55 -6.63 25.11
N ASN A 49 -1.46 -6.88 26.04
CA ASN A 49 -1.18 -6.97 27.48
C ASN A 49 -1.48 -8.37 28.03
N ASN A 50 -0.53 -8.98 28.75
CA ASN A 50 -0.71 -10.20 29.55
C ASN A 50 -1.17 -11.45 28.76
N ALA A 51 -0.89 -11.54 27.46
CA ALA A 51 -1.17 -12.73 26.64
C ALA A 51 -0.06 -13.79 26.79
N GLN A 52 -0.34 -15.08 26.58
CA GLN A 52 0.72 -16.09 26.60
C GLN A 52 1.71 -15.86 25.45
N THR A 53 1.21 -15.74 24.22
CA THR A 53 1.94 -15.22 23.06
C THR A 53 1.19 -13.99 22.55
N ALA A 54 1.90 -12.91 22.26
CA ALA A 54 1.26 -11.69 21.79
C ALA A 54 0.74 -11.87 20.35
N ILE A 55 1.63 -12.27 19.43
CA ILE A 55 1.38 -12.48 18.00
C ILE A 55 1.88 -13.87 17.60
N MET A 56 0.97 -14.74 17.15
CA MET A 56 1.28 -16.07 16.62
C MET A 56 1.19 -16.02 15.08
N GLY A 57 2.34 -16.01 14.41
CA GLY A 57 2.46 -15.99 12.96
C GLY A 57 2.51 -17.40 12.38
N VAL A 58 1.47 -17.80 11.63
CA VAL A 58 1.40 -19.14 11.01
C VAL A 58 1.83 -19.19 9.55
N TRP A 59 1.67 -18.12 8.77
CA TRP A 59 2.30 -17.99 7.45
C TRP A 59 2.22 -16.55 6.97
N ALA A 60 3.20 -16.13 6.16
CA ALA A 60 3.12 -14.88 5.38
C ALA A 60 4.11 -14.92 4.22
N TRP A 61 4.00 -13.97 3.30
CA TRP A 61 5.08 -13.64 2.35
C TRP A 61 5.85 -12.39 2.82
N GLY A 62 5.14 -11.35 3.29
CA GLY A 62 5.76 -10.21 3.98
C GLY A 62 4.75 -9.31 4.68
N TRP A 63 4.94 -9.06 5.99
CA TRP A 63 4.09 -8.19 6.82
C TRP A 63 4.87 -7.01 7.39
N THR A 64 4.16 -5.91 7.68
CA THR A 64 4.71 -4.73 8.36
C THR A 64 3.95 -4.42 9.65
N TYR A 65 4.70 -4.20 10.72
CA TYR A 65 4.22 -3.93 12.08
C TYR A 65 4.80 -2.62 12.59
N GLN A 66 3.99 -1.55 12.64
CA GLN A 66 4.39 -0.20 13.07
C GLN A 66 3.81 0.13 14.46
N ASN A 67 4.65 0.65 15.37
CA ASN A 67 4.24 1.12 16.70
C ASN A 67 3.47 0.04 17.49
N ILE A 68 4.13 -1.09 17.74
CA ILE A 68 3.53 -2.23 18.48
C ILE A 68 3.99 -2.20 19.93
N VAL A 69 3.04 -2.27 20.87
CA VAL A 69 3.33 -2.28 22.31
C VAL A 69 2.98 -3.64 22.91
N ILE A 70 3.95 -4.33 23.52
CA ILE A 70 3.76 -5.67 24.10
C ILE A 70 4.17 -5.63 25.58
N ASN A 71 3.25 -5.99 26.48
CA ASN A 71 3.45 -5.92 27.93
C ASN A 71 3.13 -7.26 28.61
N ASN A 72 4.03 -7.73 29.50
CA ASN A 72 3.83 -8.91 30.36
C ASN A 72 3.45 -10.21 29.61
N CYS A 73 3.93 -10.41 28.38
CA CYS A 73 3.64 -11.61 27.60
C CYS A 73 4.73 -12.68 27.80
N SER A 74 4.46 -13.97 27.56
CA SER A 74 5.55 -14.98 27.62
C SER A 74 6.42 -14.95 26.35
N VAL A 75 5.82 -14.60 25.21
CA VAL A 75 6.47 -14.36 23.92
C VAL A 75 5.80 -13.17 23.24
N GLY A 76 6.55 -12.31 22.56
CA GLY A 76 6.01 -11.31 21.63
C GLY A 76 5.52 -11.96 20.34
N PHE A 77 6.40 -12.01 19.34
CA PHE A 77 6.18 -12.62 18.03
C PHE A 77 6.67 -14.09 18.04
N ASP A 78 5.79 -15.02 17.73
CA ASP A 78 6.05 -16.47 17.70
C ASP A 78 5.80 -16.98 16.28
N LEU A 79 6.86 -16.99 15.47
CA LEU A 79 6.83 -17.15 14.02
C LEU A 79 7.00 -18.62 13.63
N LEU A 80 6.11 -19.48 14.17
CA LEU A 80 6.33 -20.93 14.19
C LEU A 80 5.84 -21.69 12.95
N GLY A 81 4.98 -21.10 12.11
CA GLY A 81 4.34 -21.82 11.01
C GLY A 81 5.06 -21.77 9.65
N GLY A 82 6.17 -21.02 9.52
CA GLY A 82 6.85 -20.78 8.24
C GLY A 82 6.50 -19.42 7.65
N VAL A 83 6.73 -18.36 8.42
CA VAL A 83 6.53 -16.96 8.02
C VAL A 83 7.67 -16.54 7.08
N GLY A 84 7.32 -15.96 5.92
CA GLY A 84 8.28 -15.48 4.92
C GLY A 84 9.09 -14.28 5.42
N ALA A 85 8.44 -13.14 5.67
CA ALA A 85 9.12 -11.93 6.10
C ALA A 85 8.30 -11.12 7.13
N GLU A 86 8.99 -10.52 8.09
CA GLU A 86 8.44 -9.63 9.11
C GLU A 86 9.26 -8.34 9.17
N ALA A 87 8.62 -7.19 8.98
CA ALA A 87 9.22 -5.87 9.13
C ALA A 87 8.59 -5.15 10.33
N ILE A 88 9.34 -5.01 11.42
CA ILE A 88 8.84 -4.44 12.70
C ILE A 88 9.55 -3.10 12.96
N ILE A 89 8.76 -2.04 13.17
CA ILE A 89 9.24 -0.68 13.41
C ILE A 89 8.54 -0.02 14.61
N ASP A 90 9.26 0.80 15.36
CA ASP A 90 8.77 1.61 16.49
C ASP A 90 8.16 0.82 17.67
N ALA A 91 8.53 -0.45 17.85
CA ALA A 91 7.90 -1.32 18.84
C ALA A 91 8.50 -1.16 20.26
N VAL A 92 7.64 -1.22 21.28
CA VAL A 92 8.02 -1.14 22.70
C VAL A 92 7.59 -2.41 23.43
N VAL A 93 8.54 -3.16 23.97
CA VAL A 93 8.30 -4.51 24.53
C VAL A 93 8.78 -4.56 25.98
N SER A 94 7.84 -4.75 26.91
CA SER A 94 8.07 -4.69 28.36
C SER A 94 7.76 -6.02 29.05
N ASP A 95 8.63 -6.43 29.97
CA ASP A 95 8.44 -7.56 30.89
C ASP A 95 8.03 -8.87 30.18
N THR A 96 8.58 -9.04 28.97
CA THR A 96 8.24 -10.13 28.04
C THR A 96 9.53 -10.90 27.74
N PRO A 97 9.71 -12.15 28.23
CA PRO A 97 11.03 -12.80 28.22
C PRO A 97 11.66 -13.01 26.84
N ILE A 98 10.83 -13.20 25.81
CA ILE A 98 11.25 -13.41 24.42
C ILE A 98 10.48 -12.42 23.52
N PHE A 99 11.17 -11.54 22.81
CA PHE A 99 10.54 -10.61 21.87
C PHE A 99 10.16 -11.32 20.56
N VAL A 100 11.12 -11.81 19.76
CA VAL A 100 10.85 -12.59 18.54
C VAL A 100 11.42 -14.00 18.63
N ARG A 101 10.63 -14.99 18.18
CA ARG A 101 11.03 -16.40 18.11
C ARG A 101 10.72 -17.02 16.76
N SER A 102 11.72 -17.63 16.12
CA SER A 102 11.52 -18.43 14.90
C SER A 102 11.35 -19.93 15.22
N ALA A 103 10.77 -20.68 14.28
CA ALA A 103 10.67 -22.15 14.37
C ALA A 103 12.02 -22.87 14.27
N ALA A 104 12.99 -22.29 13.55
CA ALA A 104 14.24 -22.92 13.13
C ALA A 104 15.39 -21.89 13.00
N PRO A 105 16.66 -22.33 13.12
CA PRO A 105 17.82 -21.47 12.87
C PRO A 105 18.09 -21.31 11.37
N SER A 106 18.46 -20.11 10.96
CA SER A 106 18.74 -19.76 9.55
C SER A 106 20.08 -20.31 9.04
N ASN A 107 21.02 -20.69 9.92
CA ASN A 107 22.27 -21.40 9.59
C ASN A 107 23.15 -20.74 8.49
N GLY A 108 23.12 -19.41 8.36
CA GLY A 108 23.87 -18.68 7.32
C GLY A 108 23.17 -18.58 5.96
N SER A 109 21.85 -18.85 5.88
CA SER A 109 21.05 -18.70 4.68
C SER A 109 19.65 -18.16 4.98
N LEU A 110 19.01 -17.53 3.98
CA LEU A 110 17.66 -16.97 4.12
C LEU A 110 16.62 -18.05 4.42
N VAL A 111 16.10 -18.05 5.65
CA VAL A 111 14.95 -18.83 6.11
C VAL A 111 14.19 -17.97 7.12
N GLY A 112 13.13 -17.31 6.66
CA GLY A 112 12.42 -16.29 7.46
C GLY A 112 13.22 -14.99 7.56
N SER A 113 12.81 -13.97 6.80
CA SER A 113 13.39 -12.63 6.86
C SER A 113 12.83 -11.88 8.07
N LEU A 114 13.68 -11.14 8.77
CA LEU A 114 13.28 -10.26 9.87
C LEU A 114 14.01 -8.93 9.76
N VAL A 115 13.28 -7.82 9.85
CA VAL A 115 13.82 -6.47 9.99
C VAL A 115 13.27 -5.88 11.29
N LEU A 116 14.16 -5.38 12.13
CA LEU A 116 13.85 -4.69 13.38
C LEU A 116 14.41 -3.25 13.30
N ASN A 117 13.57 -2.23 13.42
CA ASN A 117 14.00 -0.83 13.43
C ASN A 117 13.33 -0.05 14.59
N ASN A 118 14.11 0.77 15.30
CA ASN A 118 13.65 1.56 16.45
C ASN A 118 12.84 0.73 17.50
N ILE A 119 13.41 -0.37 17.97
CA ILE A 119 12.76 -1.24 18.97
C ILE A 119 13.28 -0.91 20.38
N GLU A 120 12.38 -0.65 21.33
CA GLU A 120 12.71 -0.48 22.75
C GLU A 120 12.33 -1.71 23.58
N LEU A 121 13.32 -2.39 24.16
CA LEU A 121 13.16 -3.60 24.96
C LEU A 121 13.41 -3.30 26.44
N LYS A 122 12.43 -3.58 27.31
CA LYS A 122 12.48 -3.39 28.77
C LYS A 122 12.30 -4.73 29.48
N ASN A 123 13.31 -5.18 30.21
CA ASN A 123 13.30 -6.47 30.92
C ASN A 123 13.01 -7.69 30.00
N VAL A 124 13.48 -7.62 28.75
CA VAL A 124 13.39 -8.70 27.76
C VAL A 124 14.69 -9.50 27.79
N SER A 125 14.64 -10.83 27.94
CA SER A 125 15.86 -11.65 28.05
C SER A 125 16.45 -12.02 26.69
N MET A 126 15.59 -12.31 25.70
CA MET A 126 15.94 -12.72 24.35
C MET A 126 15.25 -11.78 23.36
N ALA A 127 16.02 -11.00 22.59
CA ALA A 127 15.46 -10.12 21.56
C ALA A 127 15.02 -10.94 20.34
N VAL A 128 15.91 -11.82 19.86
CA VAL A 128 15.64 -12.78 18.77
C VAL A 128 16.21 -14.14 19.17
N GLY A 129 15.48 -15.23 18.93
CA GLY A 129 15.99 -16.58 19.15
C GLY A 129 15.14 -17.68 18.51
N VAL A 130 15.54 -18.94 18.73
CA VAL A 130 14.98 -20.11 18.07
C VAL A 130 14.19 -20.98 19.05
N ALA A 131 13.05 -21.54 18.61
CA ALA A 131 12.25 -22.46 19.40
C ALA A 131 13.04 -23.71 19.84
N ASN A 132 13.33 -23.81 21.15
CA ASN A 132 14.19 -24.84 21.76
C ASN A 132 15.66 -24.82 21.26
N GLY A 133 16.11 -23.70 20.70
CA GLY A 133 17.47 -23.50 20.20
C GLY A 133 18.14 -22.27 20.80
N ASP A 134 19.07 -21.70 20.04
CA ASP A 134 19.95 -20.62 20.52
C ASP A 134 19.29 -19.24 20.59
N VAL A 135 19.91 -18.36 21.40
CA VAL A 135 19.70 -16.91 21.34
C VAL A 135 20.46 -16.38 20.13
N VAL A 136 19.75 -15.71 19.21
CA VAL A 136 20.35 -15.06 18.03
C VAL A 136 20.75 -13.63 18.37
N LEU A 137 19.86 -12.88 19.03
CA LEU A 137 20.13 -11.56 19.58
C LEU A 137 19.74 -11.53 21.07
N SER A 138 20.70 -11.21 21.94
CA SER A 138 20.46 -11.08 23.38
C SER A 138 19.64 -9.83 23.69
N GLY A 139 18.75 -9.93 24.67
CA GLY A 139 18.03 -8.77 25.22
C GLY A 139 18.72 -8.17 26.45
N ALA A 140 18.00 -7.30 27.15
CA ALA A 140 18.40 -6.68 28.41
C ALA A 140 17.51 -7.14 29.59
N PRO A 141 17.80 -8.28 30.23
CA PRO A 141 17.10 -8.71 31.44
C PRO A 141 17.35 -7.73 32.59
N ASN A 142 16.29 -7.27 33.24
CA ASN A 142 16.27 -6.23 34.29
C ASN A 142 16.81 -4.84 33.88
N ALA A 143 16.87 -4.54 32.58
CA ALA A 143 17.32 -3.24 32.06
C ALA A 143 16.57 -2.83 30.79
N THR A 144 16.91 -1.67 30.21
CA THR A 144 16.40 -1.22 28.90
C THR A 144 17.50 -1.34 27.84
N MET A 145 17.12 -1.75 26.63
CA MET A 145 17.95 -1.78 25.43
C MET A 145 17.17 -1.21 24.25
N SER A 146 17.85 -0.45 23.39
CA SER A 146 17.31 0.01 22.11
C SER A 146 18.01 -0.72 20.97
N ILE A 147 17.24 -1.18 19.99
CA ILE A 147 17.74 -1.70 18.71
C ILE A 147 17.39 -0.65 17.66
N ASP A 148 18.39 0.11 17.22
CA ASP A 148 18.23 1.10 16.15
C ASP A 148 17.90 0.39 14.83
N SER A 149 18.75 -0.55 14.40
CA SER A 149 18.48 -1.45 13.28
C SER A 149 19.11 -2.82 13.52
N TRP A 150 18.42 -3.90 13.13
CA TRP A 150 18.95 -5.27 13.13
C TRP A 150 18.20 -6.12 12.08
N VAL A 151 18.91 -6.98 11.36
CA VAL A 151 18.34 -7.74 10.23
C VAL A 151 18.76 -9.21 10.20
N GLN A 152 17.83 -10.06 9.75
CA GLN A 152 18.05 -11.46 9.40
C GLN A 152 17.68 -11.71 7.95
N GLY A 153 18.65 -12.09 7.12
CA GLY A 153 18.46 -12.43 5.71
C GLY A 153 19.41 -11.70 4.77
N ASN A 154 19.08 -11.64 3.49
CA ASN A 154 19.98 -11.18 2.44
C ASN A 154 19.95 -9.64 2.30
N VAL A 155 21.11 -9.01 2.51
CA VAL A 155 21.37 -7.58 2.34
C VAL A 155 22.09 -7.32 1.01
N TYR A 156 21.61 -6.36 0.23
CA TYR A 156 22.18 -5.91 -1.04
C TYR A 156 22.60 -4.43 -0.96
N THR A 157 23.55 -4.01 -1.77
CA THR A 157 24.02 -2.61 -1.84
C THR A 157 24.34 -2.21 -3.28
N GLY A 158 23.75 -1.11 -3.73
CA GLY A 158 23.89 -0.55 -5.07
C GLY A 158 23.65 -1.58 -6.16
N THR A 159 24.69 -1.84 -6.94
CA THR A 159 24.67 -2.71 -8.12
C THR A 159 25.38 -4.06 -7.93
N ASP A 160 25.78 -4.45 -6.71
CA ASP A 160 26.33 -5.80 -6.49
C ASP A 160 25.20 -6.85 -6.53
N PRO A 161 25.21 -7.81 -7.48
CA PRO A 161 24.19 -8.84 -7.56
C PRO A 161 24.31 -9.92 -6.46
N LYS A 162 25.30 -9.83 -5.57
CA LYS A 162 25.50 -10.78 -4.47
C LYS A 162 24.95 -10.24 -3.15
N GLY A 163 23.77 -10.72 -2.78
CA GLY A 163 23.25 -10.54 -1.44
C GLY A 163 24.16 -11.21 -0.40
N VAL A 164 24.44 -10.50 0.69
CA VAL A 164 25.14 -11.03 1.86
C VAL A 164 24.11 -11.42 2.91
N PHE A 165 24.09 -12.69 3.30
CA PHE A 165 23.27 -13.13 4.42
C PHE A 165 23.81 -12.54 5.73
N THR A 166 22.96 -11.81 6.45
CA THR A 166 23.27 -11.07 7.67
C THR A 166 22.35 -11.53 8.80
N GLN A 167 22.86 -11.56 10.04
CA GLN A 167 22.13 -11.79 11.30
C GLN A 167 22.73 -10.86 12.38
N ASP A 168 22.76 -9.56 12.09
CA ASP A 168 23.50 -8.55 12.87
C ASP A 168 22.83 -7.16 12.74
N HIS A 169 23.37 -6.19 13.45
CA HIS A 169 23.03 -4.77 13.31
C HIS A 169 23.43 -4.24 11.93
N GLU A 170 22.52 -3.49 11.30
CA GLU A 170 22.72 -2.81 10.01
C GLU A 170 22.69 -1.28 10.22
N THR A 171 23.08 -0.50 9.23
CA THR A 171 22.94 0.96 9.26
C THR A 171 21.60 1.35 8.64
N SER A 172 20.65 1.85 9.46
CA SER A 172 19.45 2.51 8.95
C SER A 172 19.75 3.94 8.46
N PRO A 173 19.00 4.46 7.47
CA PRO A 173 19.09 5.86 7.09
C PRO A 173 18.56 6.76 8.22
N THR A 174 19.05 8.01 8.29
CA THR A 174 18.43 9.01 9.17
C THR A 174 17.09 9.42 8.59
N MET A 175 15.99 9.01 9.22
CA MET A 175 14.65 9.37 8.76
C MET A 175 14.38 10.88 8.87
N PRO A 176 13.81 11.52 7.83
CA PRO A 176 13.38 12.92 7.88
C PRO A 176 12.47 13.22 9.07
N CYS A 177 12.77 14.28 9.82
CA CYS A 177 11.97 14.71 10.98
C CYS A 177 10.53 15.13 10.61
N SER A 178 10.24 15.33 9.32
CA SER A 178 8.90 15.53 8.76
C SER A 178 8.03 14.27 8.81
N LEU A 179 8.63 13.09 8.66
CA LEU A 179 7.96 11.78 8.72
C LEU A 179 7.78 11.26 10.16
N LEU A 180 8.47 11.86 11.14
CA LEU A 180 8.54 11.37 12.52
C LEU A 180 7.65 12.16 13.47
N ASN A 181 7.02 11.48 14.43
CA ASN A 181 6.29 12.09 15.53
C ASN A 181 7.25 12.71 16.58
N GLN A 182 6.69 13.35 17.62
CA GLN A 182 7.48 14.01 18.68
C GLN A 182 8.35 13.05 19.53
N ALA A 183 8.13 11.74 19.45
CA ALA A 183 8.94 10.71 20.10
C ALA A 183 10.02 10.12 19.18
N GLY A 184 10.12 10.57 17.92
CA GLY A 184 11.07 10.06 16.92
C GLY A 184 10.64 8.77 16.22
N GLN A 185 9.40 8.32 16.42
CA GLN A 185 8.81 7.18 15.71
C GLN A 185 8.17 7.62 14.39
N ILE A 186 7.95 6.72 13.43
CA ILE A 186 7.16 7.03 12.22
C ILE A 186 5.77 7.53 12.63
N PHE A 187 5.39 8.71 12.13
CA PHE A 187 4.09 9.30 12.42
C PHE A 187 2.95 8.38 11.96
N GLY A 188 1.94 8.26 12.81
CA GLY A 188 0.73 7.46 12.57
C GLY A 188 -0.49 8.21 13.07
N ARG A 189 -1.59 8.15 12.30
CA ARG A 189 -2.85 8.84 12.60
C ARG A 189 -4.03 7.90 12.34
N THR A 190 -4.85 7.69 13.36
CA THR A 190 -6.10 6.91 13.29
C THR A 190 -7.17 7.56 12.40
N HIS A 191 -8.07 6.75 11.85
CA HIS A 191 -9.27 7.15 11.13
C HIS A 191 -10.05 8.23 11.94
N PRO A 192 -10.25 9.45 11.40
CA PRO A 192 -10.98 10.50 12.11
C PRO A 192 -12.49 10.21 12.21
N GLN A 193 -12.97 9.67 13.33
CA GLN A 193 -14.42 9.37 13.53
C GLN A 193 -15.27 10.57 14.00
N TYR A 194 -14.70 11.77 14.14
CA TYR A 194 -15.38 13.02 14.49
C TYR A 194 -16.30 12.99 15.75
N ALA A 195 -16.02 12.12 16.73
CA ALA A 195 -16.92 11.85 17.87
C ALA A 195 -17.35 13.08 18.70
N ASP A 196 -16.55 14.15 18.73
CA ASP A 196 -16.87 15.41 19.43
C ASP A 196 -17.80 16.36 18.64
N TYR A 197 -18.19 16.02 17.40
CA TYR A 197 -19.01 16.86 16.53
C TYR A 197 -20.50 16.54 16.67
N HIS A 198 -21.33 17.58 16.87
CA HIS A 198 -22.78 17.43 16.84
C HIS A 198 -23.30 17.28 15.40
N VAL A 199 -24.38 16.51 15.20
CA VAL A 199 -24.97 16.23 13.87
C VAL A 199 -25.22 17.49 13.02
N THR A 200 -25.55 18.63 13.63
CA THR A 200 -25.73 19.92 12.93
C THR A 200 -24.44 20.56 12.40
N GLN A 201 -23.27 19.93 12.60
CA GLN A 201 -21.99 20.29 11.99
C GLN A 201 -21.69 19.49 10.72
N PHE A 202 -22.49 18.46 10.42
CA PHE A 202 -22.47 17.73 9.16
C PHE A 202 -23.42 18.37 8.14
N VAL A 203 -23.21 18.06 6.86
CA VAL A 203 -24.05 18.43 5.72
C VAL A 203 -24.16 17.22 4.81
N SER A 204 -25.35 16.59 4.79
CA SER A 204 -25.73 15.61 3.76
C SER A 204 -25.67 16.26 2.37
N VAL A 205 -25.04 15.58 1.41
CA VAL A 205 -25.06 16.00 0.00
C VAL A 205 -26.43 15.76 -0.63
N ARG A 206 -27.14 14.72 -0.17
CA ARG A 206 -28.49 14.35 -0.60
C ARG A 206 -29.54 15.39 -0.24
N ASP A 207 -29.49 15.92 0.99
CA ASP A 207 -30.31 17.07 1.43
C ASP A 207 -30.05 18.35 0.61
N HIS A 208 -28.93 18.42 -0.10
CA HIS A 208 -28.50 19.56 -0.90
C HIS A 208 -28.54 19.32 -2.42
N GLY A 209 -29.18 18.23 -2.85
CA GLY A 209 -29.57 18.00 -4.24
C GLY A 209 -28.60 17.16 -5.08
N ALA A 210 -27.57 16.54 -4.49
CA ALA A 210 -26.83 15.48 -5.14
C ALA A 210 -27.60 14.15 -4.98
N THR A 211 -27.90 13.45 -6.07
CA THR A 211 -28.81 12.30 -6.07
C THR A 211 -28.14 10.99 -5.68
N GLY A 212 -26.85 10.79 -6.03
CA GLY A 212 -26.15 9.53 -5.80
C GLY A 212 -26.79 8.32 -6.49
N ASP A 213 -27.53 8.53 -7.59
CA ASP A 213 -28.34 7.50 -8.25
C ASP A 213 -27.60 6.70 -9.37
N GLY A 214 -26.32 7.02 -9.59
CA GLY A 214 -25.47 6.42 -10.62
C GLY A 214 -25.74 6.90 -12.05
N LYS A 215 -26.57 7.93 -12.27
CA LYS A 215 -27.04 8.36 -13.61
C LYS A 215 -27.18 9.87 -13.77
N THR A 216 -27.66 10.57 -12.74
CA THR A 216 -27.81 12.02 -12.73
C THR A 216 -26.46 12.69 -12.54
N ASP A 217 -26.21 13.77 -13.28
CA ASP A 217 -24.99 14.57 -13.17
C ASP A 217 -25.04 15.46 -11.91
N ASP A 218 -24.41 14.98 -10.84
CA ASP A 218 -24.37 15.63 -9.53
C ASP A 218 -23.27 16.72 -9.42
N THR A 219 -22.54 16.97 -10.51
CA THR A 219 -21.37 17.87 -10.57
C THR A 219 -21.64 19.24 -9.95
N ASP A 220 -22.70 19.93 -10.37
CA ASP A 220 -22.98 21.30 -9.93
C ASP A 220 -23.57 21.36 -8.51
N ALA A 221 -24.28 20.31 -8.08
CA ALA A 221 -24.72 20.16 -6.69
C ALA A 221 -23.51 20.02 -5.76
N ILE A 222 -22.60 19.08 -6.05
CA ILE A 222 -21.38 18.84 -5.27
C ILE A 222 -20.49 20.09 -5.25
N LYS A 223 -20.29 20.76 -6.40
CA LYS A 223 -19.54 22.04 -6.46
C LYS A 223 -20.21 23.14 -5.63
N ALA A 224 -21.54 23.22 -5.59
CA ALA A 224 -22.25 24.19 -4.76
C ALA A 224 -22.12 23.89 -3.26
N ILE A 225 -22.21 22.61 -2.88
CA ILE A 225 -22.03 22.13 -1.49
C ILE A 225 -20.62 22.44 -1.00
N LEU A 226 -19.58 22.03 -1.73
CA LEU A 226 -18.18 22.25 -1.36
C LEU A 226 -17.85 23.74 -1.27
N ARG A 227 -18.33 24.57 -2.22
CA ARG A 227 -18.15 26.03 -2.20
C ARG A 227 -18.85 26.70 -1.00
N LYS A 228 -20.02 26.21 -0.58
CA LYS A 228 -20.84 26.82 0.48
C LYS A 228 -20.43 26.37 1.89
N TYR A 229 -20.02 25.11 2.04
CA TYR A 229 -19.88 24.45 3.33
C TYR A 229 -18.50 23.81 3.57
N GLY A 230 -17.72 23.54 2.52
CA GLY A 230 -16.50 22.71 2.55
C GLY A 230 -15.33 23.24 3.38
N THR A 231 -15.48 24.35 4.10
CA THR A 231 -14.51 24.85 5.10
C THR A 231 -15.15 25.23 6.44
N SER A 232 -16.43 24.88 6.64
CA SER A 232 -17.24 25.24 7.84
C SER A 232 -18.13 24.10 8.38
N LYS A 233 -18.19 22.97 7.68
CA LYS A 233 -18.95 21.76 7.99
C LYS A 233 -18.17 20.53 7.59
N ILE A 234 -18.54 19.38 8.16
CA ILE A 234 -18.19 18.07 7.61
C ILE A 234 -19.17 17.78 6.47
N ILE A 235 -18.66 17.40 5.30
CA ILE A 235 -19.47 17.05 4.14
C ILE A 235 -19.71 15.55 4.18
N PHE A 236 -20.96 15.17 4.40
CA PHE A 236 -21.40 13.79 4.48
C PHE A 236 -21.95 13.35 3.12
N PHE A 237 -21.22 12.49 2.43
CA PHE A 237 -21.71 11.79 1.25
C PHE A 237 -22.55 10.61 1.72
N ASP A 238 -23.87 10.76 1.61
CA ASP A 238 -24.84 9.69 1.84
C ASP A 238 -24.56 8.53 0.86
N ALA A 239 -24.88 7.29 1.22
CA ALA A 239 -24.53 6.12 0.39
C ALA A 239 -25.11 6.22 -1.03
N GLY A 240 -24.32 5.88 -2.06
CA GLY A 240 -24.71 6.00 -3.47
C GLY A 240 -23.56 6.29 -4.43
N THR A 241 -23.88 6.41 -5.72
CA THR A 241 -22.92 6.70 -6.80
C THR A 241 -23.21 8.05 -7.44
N TYR A 242 -22.33 9.01 -7.20
CA TYR A 242 -22.42 10.38 -7.67
C TYR A 242 -21.66 10.53 -8.98
N ILE A 243 -22.38 10.70 -10.10
CA ILE A 243 -21.77 10.89 -11.41
C ILE A 243 -21.30 12.33 -11.56
N VAL A 244 -20.05 12.53 -11.99
CA VAL A 244 -19.48 13.86 -12.23
C VAL A 244 -18.84 13.96 -13.62
N THR A 245 -19.11 15.05 -14.33
CA THR A 245 -18.74 15.26 -15.74
C THR A 245 -17.63 16.29 -15.94
N SER A 246 -17.17 16.93 -14.86
CA SER A 246 -16.01 17.82 -14.84
C SER A 246 -15.48 17.98 -13.40
N THR A 247 -14.22 18.40 -13.26
CA THR A 247 -13.45 18.37 -12.01
C THR A 247 -14.20 18.88 -10.77
N ILE A 248 -14.21 18.07 -9.72
CA ILE A 248 -14.64 18.44 -8.37
C ILE A 248 -13.42 18.86 -7.56
N THR A 249 -13.35 20.12 -7.13
CA THR A 249 -12.30 20.54 -6.16
C THR A 249 -12.83 20.43 -4.73
N ILE A 250 -12.23 19.52 -3.95
CA ILE A 250 -12.32 19.47 -2.50
C ILE A 250 -11.38 20.57 -1.96
N PRO A 251 -11.88 21.62 -1.29
CA PRO A 251 -11.05 22.76 -0.89
C PRO A 251 -10.14 22.43 0.30
N ALA A 252 -9.01 23.12 0.40
CA ALA A 252 -8.21 23.09 1.62
C ALA A 252 -9.03 23.68 2.80
N GLY A 253 -9.10 22.93 3.89
CA GLY A 253 -10.01 23.14 5.03
C GLY A 253 -11.17 22.14 5.11
N ALA A 254 -11.29 21.22 4.16
CA ALA A 254 -12.40 20.27 4.06
C ALA A 254 -12.31 19.05 4.98
N ARG A 255 -13.49 18.51 5.28
CA ARG A 255 -13.72 17.19 5.89
C ARG A 255 -14.80 16.51 5.07
N VAL A 256 -14.50 15.35 4.52
CA VAL A 256 -15.38 14.58 3.64
C VAL A 256 -15.51 13.18 4.21
N VAL A 257 -16.74 12.70 4.38
CA VAL A 257 -17.06 11.43 5.05
C VAL A 257 -18.13 10.74 4.23
N GLY A 258 -17.91 9.48 3.87
CA GLY A 258 -18.92 8.63 3.22
C GLY A 258 -19.79 7.85 4.20
N GLU A 259 -20.79 7.18 3.65
CA GLU A 259 -21.65 6.21 4.35
C GLU A 259 -21.43 4.80 3.75
N ALA A 260 -20.33 4.14 4.13
CA ALA A 260 -19.90 2.79 3.72
C ALA A 260 -19.65 2.55 2.22
N TRP A 261 -20.55 2.98 1.32
CA TRP A 261 -20.40 2.84 -0.13
C TRP A 261 -20.78 4.14 -0.85
N SER A 262 -19.89 5.13 -0.74
CA SER A 262 -20.08 6.48 -1.28
C SER A 262 -19.11 6.73 -2.43
N VAL A 263 -19.60 6.59 -3.66
CA VAL A 263 -18.76 6.57 -4.87
C VAL A 263 -18.84 7.90 -5.61
N ILE A 264 -17.71 8.55 -5.88
CA ILE A 264 -17.62 9.70 -6.80
C ILE A 264 -17.03 9.20 -8.12
N SER A 265 -17.82 9.20 -9.20
CA SER A 265 -17.45 8.55 -10.45
C SER A 265 -17.37 9.51 -11.64
N GLY A 266 -16.18 9.63 -12.25
CA GLY A 266 -15.93 10.49 -13.42
C GLY A 266 -16.49 9.90 -14.71
N PHE A 267 -17.28 10.67 -15.46
CA PHE A 267 -17.93 10.23 -16.69
C PHE A 267 -17.87 11.27 -17.82
N GLY A 268 -17.89 10.79 -19.06
CA GLY A 268 -18.18 11.60 -20.25
C GLY A 268 -16.97 12.31 -20.88
N PRO A 269 -17.22 13.19 -21.87
CA PRO A 269 -16.19 13.67 -22.80
C PRO A 269 -14.99 14.38 -22.17
N ALA A 270 -15.14 14.96 -20.98
CA ALA A 270 -14.04 15.62 -20.27
C ALA A 270 -12.88 14.65 -19.95
N PHE A 271 -13.17 13.36 -19.80
CA PHE A 271 -12.20 12.33 -19.37
C PHE A 271 -11.82 11.36 -20.50
N GLN A 272 -12.10 11.72 -21.76
CA GLN A 272 -11.96 10.79 -22.91
C GLN A 272 -10.74 11.03 -23.82
N ASP A 273 -9.90 12.03 -23.53
CA ASP A 273 -8.65 12.27 -24.27
C ASP A 273 -7.41 12.00 -23.41
N GLN A 274 -6.68 10.91 -23.70
CA GLN A 274 -5.41 10.59 -23.04
C GLN A 274 -4.26 11.56 -23.37
N ASN A 275 -4.40 12.39 -24.42
CA ASN A 275 -3.40 13.37 -24.81
C ASN A 275 -3.59 14.71 -24.09
N ASN A 276 -4.79 14.96 -23.55
CA ASN A 276 -5.14 16.11 -22.73
C ASN A 276 -5.91 15.65 -21.48
N PRO A 277 -5.30 14.82 -20.60
CA PRO A 277 -6.00 14.20 -19.49
C PRO A 277 -6.47 15.24 -18.45
N GLN A 278 -7.65 15.02 -17.88
CA GLN A 278 -8.35 15.92 -16.97
C GLN A 278 -8.62 15.26 -15.62
N VAL A 279 -8.66 16.08 -14.58
CA VAL A 279 -8.84 15.63 -13.20
C VAL A 279 -10.32 15.39 -12.88
N VAL A 280 -10.65 14.24 -12.30
CA VAL A 280 -12.00 13.96 -11.78
C VAL A 280 -12.18 14.61 -10.41
N VAL A 281 -11.33 14.28 -9.43
CA VAL A 281 -11.31 14.92 -8.10
C VAL A 281 -9.96 15.59 -7.83
N ARG A 282 -10.01 16.87 -7.47
CA ARG A 282 -8.87 17.70 -7.07
C ARG A 282 -8.90 17.91 -5.57
N VAL A 283 -7.87 17.44 -4.85
CA VAL A 283 -7.73 17.57 -3.40
C VAL A 283 -6.83 18.77 -3.08
N GLY A 284 -7.49 19.91 -2.87
CA GLY A 284 -6.87 21.24 -2.82
C GLY A 284 -6.51 21.79 -4.20
N GLU A 285 -6.48 23.12 -4.32
CA GLU A 285 -5.88 23.77 -5.50
C GLU A 285 -4.34 23.71 -5.41
N PRO A 286 -3.60 23.77 -6.54
CA PRO A 286 -2.14 23.83 -6.56
C PRO A 286 -1.55 24.88 -5.60
N GLY A 287 -0.63 24.46 -4.73
CA GLY A 287 -0.02 25.31 -3.70
C GLY A 287 -0.93 25.69 -2.51
N SER A 288 -2.15 25.17 -2.44
CA SER A 288 -3.03 25.39 -1.28
C SER A 288 -2.54 24.65 -0.04
N ARG A 289 -2.84 25.19 1.14
CA ARG A 289 -2.44 24.63 2.44
C ARG A 289 -3.58 24.59 3.42
N GLY A 290 -3.66 23.54 4.24
CA GLY A 290 -4.65 23.47 5.32
C GLY A 290 -4.80 22.08 5.92
N VAL A 291 -6.06 21.76 6.22
CA VAL A 291 -6.52 20.42 6.61
C VAL A 291 -7.34 19.86 5.46
N VAL A 292 -7.13 18.62 5.04
CA VAL A 292 -8.13 17.86 4.26
C VAL A 292 -8.20 16.45 4.81
N GLU A 293 -9.38 16.06 5.27
CA GLU A 293 -9.65 14.72 5.81
C GLU A 293 -10.72 14.07 4.94
N ILE A 294 -10.44 12.88 4.41
CA ILE A 294 -11.35 12.09 3.57
C ILE A 294 -11.50 10.70 4.20
N THR A 295 -12.72 10.26 4.47
CA THR A 295 -12.99 8.90 4.96
C THR A 295 -14.16 8.26 4.21
N ASP A 296 -14.13 6.94 4.04
CA ASP A 296 -15.25 6.13 3.53
C ASP A 296 -15.70 6.48 2.07
N ILE A 297 -14.82 7.10 1.28
CA ILE A 297 -15.08 7.50 -0.12
C ILE A 297 -14.43 6.53 -1.11
N ILE A 298 -15.15 6.21 -2.18
CA ILE A 298 -14.59 5.48 -3.34
C ILE A 298 -14.54 6.43 -4.53
N PHE A 299 -13.36 6.67 -5.08
CA PHE A 299 -13.20 7.37 -6.36
C PHE A 299 -13.23 6.35 -7.51
N SER A 300 -13.89 6.69 -8.61
CA SER A 300 -14.16 5.76 -9.71
C SER A 300 -14.27 6.49 -11.05
N THR A 301 -14.43 5.74 -12.13
CA THR A 301 -14.88 6.23 -13.44
C THR A 301 -16.01 5.37 -14.01
N VAL A 302 -16.76 5.94 -14.95
CA VAL A 302 -17.65 5.19 -15.85
C VAL A 302 -17.01 5.20 -17.24
N GLY A 303 -16.64 4.02 -17.73
CA GLY A 303 -15.82 3.86 -18.93
C GLY A 303 -16.56 4.12 -20.26
N PRO A 304 -15.83 4.42 -21.34
CA PRO A 304 -14.38 4.67 -21.39
C PRO A 304 -14.01 6.06 -20.85
N ALA A 305 -12.95 6.12 -20.04
CA ALA A 305 -12.36 7.34 -19.48
C ALA A 305 -10.81 7.37 -19.57
N PRO A 306 -10.21 7.13 -20.76
CA PRO A 306 -8.74 7.05 -20.96
C PRO A 306 -7.96 8.33 -20.61
N GLY A 307 -8.64 9.46 -20.40
CA GLY A 307 -8.09 10.74 -20.00
C GLY A 307 -8.33 11.11 -18.53
N ALA A 308 -8.93 10.24 -17.71
CA ALA A 308 -9.15 10.55 -16.29
C ALA A 308 -7.85 10.50 -15.47
N ILE A 309 -7.48 11.61 -14.82
CA ILE A 309 -6.68 11.60 -13.61
C ILE A 309 -7.68 11.55 -12.46
N VAL A 310 -7.83 10.40 -11.81
CA VAL A 310 -9.00 10.17 -10.95
C VAL A 310 -8.91 11.01 -9.67
N VAL A 311 -7.72 11.08 -9.05
CA VAL A 311 -7.40 11.98 -7.95
C VAL A 311 -6.11 12.76 -8.25
N GLU A 312 -6.18 14.09 -8.26
CA GLU A 312 -5.01 15.00 -8.23
C GLU A 312 -4.92 15.64 -6.83
N TRP A 313 -3.86 15.35 -6.09
CA TRP A 313 -3.67 15.77 -4.71
C TRP A 313 -2.61 16.86 -4.63
N ASN A 314 -3.04 18.07 -4.27
CA ASN A 314 -2.20 19.28 -4.28
C ASN A 314 -1.95 19.87 -2.89
N VAL A 315 -2.82 19.59 -1.93
CA VAL A 315 -2.81 20.29 -0.64
C VAL A 315 -1.57 19.95 0.20
N LYS A 316 -0.90 20.97 0.74
CA LYS A 316 0.11 20.81 1.81
C LYS A 316 -0.55 20.89 3.18
N GLU A 317 -0.08 20.09 4.12
CA GLU A 317 -0.52 20.14 5.50
C GLU A 317 -0.17 21.46 6.20
N THR A 318 -0.89 21.74 7.29
CA THR A 318 -0.61 22.82 8.24
C THR A 318 -0.26 22.31 9.64
N SER A 319 -0.51 21.03 9.91
CA SER A 319 0.01 20.26 11.05
C SER A 319 0.17 18.80 10.60
N GLN A 320 1.10 18.07 11.20
CA GLN A 320 1.46 16.71 10.77
C GLN A 320 0.23 15.79 10.58
N GLY A 321 0.10 15.19 9.40
CA GLY A 321 -1.03 14.33 9.04
C GLY A 321 -2.38 15.04 8.88
N SER A 322 -2.40 16.37 8.75
CA SER A 322 -3.67 17.11 8.55
C SER A 322 -4.24 17.00 7.14
N CYS A 323 -3.48 16.47 6.19
CA CYS A 323 -3.95 16.13 4.85
C CYS A 323 -3.85 14.62 4.68
N GLY A 324 -4.98 13.92 4.62
CA GLY A 324 -4.97 12.46 4.53
C GLY A 324 -6.31 11.81 4.20
N ALA A 325 -6.24 10.51 3.94
CA ALA A 325 -7.36 9.66 3.60
C ALA A 325 -7.27 8.29 4.32
N TRP A 326 -8.41 7.81 4.82
CA TRP A 326 -8.58 6.55 5.55
C TRP A 326 -9.79 5.79 4.98
N ASP A 327 -9.74 4.46 4.90
CA ASP A 327 -10.84 3.62 4.38
C ASP A 327 -11.45 4.19 3.08
N THR A 328 -10.55 4.68 2.22
CA THR A 328 -10.85 5.47 1.04
C THR A 328 -10.11 4.83 -0.12
N HIS A 329 -10.79 4.58 -1.23
CA HIS A 329 -10.30 3.70 -2.29
C HIS A 329 -10.43 4.37 -3.67
N ILE A 330 -9.65 3.90 -4.64
CA ILE A 330 -9.84 4.23 -6.06
C ILE A 330 -10.13 2.91 -6.77
N ARG A 331 -11.37 2.70 -7.24
CA ARG A 331 -11.84 1.43 -7.80
C ARG A 331 -12.21 1.62 -9.27
N LEU A 332 -11.44 1.03 -10.19
CA LEU A 332 -11.52 1.29 -11.62
C LEU A 332 -12.08 0.09 -12.39
N GLY A 333 -13.39 0.09 -12.62
CA GLY A 333 -14.10 -0.97 -13.33
C GLY A 333 -14.58 -2.11 -12.44
N GLY A 334 -14.92 -3.25 -13.05
CA GLY A 334 -15.24 -4.50 -12.37
C GLY A 334 -16.53 -4.52 -11.57
N ALA A 335 -17.41 -3.53 -11.73
CA ALA A 335 -18.54 -3.35 -10.82
C ALA A 335 -19.75 -2.68 -11.46
N ALA A 336 -20.92 -2.90 -10.86
CA ALA A 336 -22.21 -2.46 -11.38
C ALA A 336 -22.25 -0.96 -11.69
N GLY A 337 -22.41 -0.62 -12.97
CA GLY A 337 -22.52 0.76 -13.44
C GLY A 337 -21.19 1.43 -13.78
N THR A 338 -20.05 0.72 -13.74
CA THR A 338 -18.78 1.25 -14.27
C THR A 338 -18.73 1.18 -15.80
N ASN A 339 -19.63 0.43 -16.46
CA ASN A 339 -19.58 0.13 -17.91
C ASN A 339 -18.24 -0.50 -18.34
N LEU A 340 -17.61 -1.21 -17.40
CA LEU A 340 -16.32 -1.89 -17.50
C LEU A 340 -16.46 -3.23 -16.79
N GLU A 341 -17.47 -3.98 -17.20
CA GLU A 341 -17.99 -5.21 -16.58
C GLU A 341 -17.84 -6.35 -17.60
N LYS A 342 -18.32 -7.57 -17.30
CA LYS A 342 -18.11 -8.75 -18.16
C LYS A 342 -18.76 -8.63 -19.54
N GLU A 343 -19.82 -7.83 -19.69
CA GLU A 343 -20.44 -7.55 -20.98
C GLU A 343 -19.48 -6.83 -21.93
N GLN A 344 -18.67 -5.89 -21.42
CA GLN A 344 -17.70 -5.12 -22.20
C GLN A 344 -16.33 -5.83 -22.25
N CYS A 345 -15.78 -6.22 -21.10
CA CYS A 345 -14.33 -6.35 -20.92
C CYS A 345 -13.82 -7.77 -20.63
N LEU A 346 -14.56 -8.82 -21.02
CA LEU A 346 -14.04 -10.20 -20.96
C LEU A 346 -12.78 -10.40 -21.83
N PRO A 347 -11.79 -11.17 -21.35
CA PRO A 347 -10.63 -11.60 -22.14
C PRO A 347 -11.05 -12.23 -23.47
N GLY A 348 -10.40 -11.81 -24.56
CA GLY A 348 -10.70 -12.27 -25.92
C GLY A 348 -11.83 -11.53 -26.65
N LYS A 349 -12.48 -10.53 -26.03
CA LYS A 349 -13.34 -9.56 -26.73
C LYS A 349 -12.53 -8.44 -27.40
N ASP A 350 -13.21 -7.60 -28.17
CA ASP A 350 -12.70 -6.26 -28.50
C ASP A 350 -12.73 -5.40 -27.23
N VAL A 351 -11.56 -5.12 -26.69
CA VAL A 351 -11.34 -4.39 -25.43
C VAL A 351 -10.96 -2.92 -25.67
N SER A 352 -11.14 -2.40 -26.89
CA SER A 352 -10.85 -0.98 -27.22
C SER A 352 -11.69 0.03 -26.41
N GLY A 353 -12.86 -0.38 -25.91
CA GLY A 353 -13.68 0.40 -24.99
C GLY A 353 -13.29 0.29 -23.51
N CYS A 354 -12.39 -0.62 -23.13
CA CYS A 354 -12.11 -0.99 -21.74
C CYS A 354 -11.07 -0.10 -21.04
N MET A 355 -11.11 1.21 -21.32
CA MET A 355 -10.19 2.21 -20.78
C MET A 355 -10.78 2.85 -19.52
N ALA A 356 -10.19 2.61 -18.35
CA ALA A 356 -10.72 3.09 -17.07
C ALA A 356 -10.15 4.44 -16.62
N ALA A 357 -8.84 4.68 -16.77
CA ALA A 357 -8.20 5.95 -16.42
C ALA A 357 -6.88 6.20 -17.16
N PHE A 358 -6.44 7.46 -17.18
CA PHE A 358 -5.08 7.85 -17.54
C PHE A 358 -4.10 7.59 -16.39
N MET A 359 -4.54 7.93 -15.17
CA MET A 359 -3.81 7.81 -13.91
C MET A 359 -4.81 7.75 -12.76
N ALA A 360 -4.56 6.93 -11.74
CA ALA A 360 -5.45 6.83 -10.60
C ALA A 360 -5.18 7.94 -9.56
N LEU A 361 -3.94 8.07 -9.08
CA LEU A 361 -3.54 9.09 -8.10
C LEU A 361 -2.30 9.86 -8.56
N HIS A 362 -2.35 11.19 -8.47
CA HIS A 362 -1.22 12.09 -8.64
C HIS A 362 -0.98 12.89 -7.35
N LEU A 363 0.06 12.58 -6.58
CA LEU A 363 0.56 13.46 -5.52
C LEU A 363 1.49 14.50 -6.15
N THR A 364 1.01 15.74 -6.31
CA THR A 364 1.77 16.78 -7.03
C THR A 364 2.88 17.37 -6.16
N ARG A 365 3.85 18.06 -6.77
CA ARG A 365 5.10 18.51 -6.13
C ARG A 365 4.93 19.16 -4.76
N ASP A 366 4.03 20.13 -4.64
CA ASP A 366 3.87 20.92 -3.42
C ASP A 366 2.88 20.29 -2.42
N SER A 367 2.47 19.04 -2.61
CA SER A 367 1.53 18.34 -1.72
C SER A 367 2.19 17.68 -0.50
N SER A 368 1.36 17.10 0.37
CA SER A 368 1.70 16.14 1.43
C SER A 368 0.47 15.28 1.72
N ALA A 369 0.64 14.00 2.05
CA ALA A 369 -0.49 13.08 2.22
C ALA A 369 -0.21 11.96 3.25
N TYR A 370 -1.15 11.73 4.16
CA TYR A 370 -1.24 10.52 4.99
C TYR A 370 -2.31 9.61 4.40
N LEU A 371 -1.93 8.46 3.85
CA LEU A 371 -2.82 7.56 3.12
C LEU A 371 -2.81 6.18 3.77
N GLU A 372 -3.95 5.76 4.34
CA GLU A 372 -4.04 4.52 5.14
C GLU A 372 -5.18 3.63 4.62
N GLY A 373 -4.85 2.38 4.31
CA GLY A 373 -5.76 1.42 3.67
C GLY A 373 -6.15 1.77 2.22
N LEU A 374 -5.44 2.71 1.58
CA LEU A 374 -5.76 3.19 0.23
C LEU A 374 -5.48 2.12 -0.84
N TRP A 375 -6.52 1.36 -1.17
CA TRP A 375 -6.53 0.47 -2.34
C TRP A 375 -6.87 1.27 -3.60
N VAL A 376 -5.93 1.30 -4.54
CA VAL A 376 -5.98 1.92 -5.86
C VAL A 376 -6.02 0.80 -6.89
N TRP A 377 -7.19 0.18 -7.06
CA TRP A 377 -7.38 -1.06 -7.81
C TRP A 377 -7.89 -0.80 -9.22
N LEU A 378 -7.16 -1.26 -10.22
CA LEU A 378 -7.74 -1.57 -11.53
C LEU A 378 -8.37 -2.97 -11.49
N ALA A 379 -9.57 -3.10 -12.01
CA ALA A 379 -10.33 -4.34 -11.94
C ALA A 379 -9.74 -5.46 -12.81
N ASP A 380 -9.21 -6.48 -12.14
CA ASP A 380 -8.77 -7.74 -12.75
C ASP A 380 -9.92 -8.75 -12.93
N HIS A 381 -11.03 -8.59 -12.20
CA HIS A 381 -12.24 -9.42 -12.26
C HIS A 381 -13.54 -8.63 -11.99
N THR A 382 -14.68 -9.26 -12.28
CA THR A 382 -16.02 -8.70 -11.97
C THR A 382 -16.44 -9.05 -10.52
N LEU A 383 -16.87 -8.04 -9.76
CA LEU A 383 -17.29 -8.15 -8.36
C LEU A 383 -18.78 -8.50 -8.24
N ASP A 384 -19.64 -7.76 -8.95
CA ASP A 384 -21.10 -7.78 -8.75
C ASP A 384 -21.84 -8.89 -9.53
N GLU A 385 -21.14 -9.65 -10.39
CA GLU A 385 -21.75 -10.70 -11.23
C GLU A 385 -21.56 -12.13 -10.68
N ASP A 386 -20.36 -12.69 -10.87
CA ASP A 386 -19.97 -14.03 -10.38
C ASP A 386 -18.72 -14.00 -9.48
N GLY A 387 -18.25 -12.81 -9.12
CA GLY A 387 -17.11 -12.56 -8.24
C GLY A 387 -15.77 -13.11 -8.73
N THR A 388 -15.68 -13.64 -9.96
CA THR A 388 -14.56 -14.52 -10.36
C THR A 388 -14.18 -14.47 -11.85
N SER A 389 -15.04 -13.98 -12.74
CA SER A 389 -14.67 -13.80 -14.16
C SER A 389 -13.66 -12.67 -14.32
N GLN A 390 -12.44 -13.03 -14.76
CA GLN A 390 -11.37 -12.07 -15.06
C GLN A 390 -11.79 -11.10 -16.19
N LEU A 391 -11.22 -9.89 -16.17
CA LEU A 391 -11.50 -8.79 -17.09
C LEU A 391 -10.19 -8.19 -17.63
N THR A 392 -10.17 -7.84 -18.92
CA THR A 392 -9.12 -7.02 -19.54
C THR A 392 -9.57 -5.57 -19.52
N ILE A 393 -9.10 -4.81 -18.53
CA ILE A 393 -9.37 -3.37 -18.36
C ILE A 393 -8.03 -2.64 -18.28
N PHE A 394 -7.96 -1.41 -18.81
CA PHE A 394 -6.72 -0.65 -18.94
C PHE A 394 -6.77 0.65 -18.12
N SER A 395 -5.77 0.85 -17.26
CA SER A 395 -5.49 2.14 -16.61
C SER A 395 -3.99 2.35 -16.61
N GLY A 396 -3.54 3.49 -17.13
CA GLY A 396 -2.13 3.67 -17.48
C GLY A 396 -1.21 3.62 -16.27
N ARG A 397 -1.59 4.28 -15.18
CA ARG A 397 -0.71 4.62 -14.05
C ARG A 397 -1.48 4.51 -12.74
N GLY A 398 -0.89 3.90 -11.73
CA GLY A 398 -1.45 3.86 -10.39
C GLY A 398 -1.20 5.17 -9.66
N ILE A 399 -0.19 5.16 -8.80
CA ILE A 399 0.23 6.26 -7.95
C ILE A 399 1.50 6.88 -8.52
N LEU A 400 1.39 8.11 -9.04
CA LEU A 400 2.53 9.00 -9.26
C LEU A 400 2.70 9.92 -8.06
N SER A 401 3.90 9.97 -7.48
CA SER A 401 4.28 11.01 -6.53
C SER A 401 5.47 11.82 -7.03
N GLU A 402 5.27 13.14 -7.09
CA GLU A 402 6.33 14.13 -7.22
C GLU A 402 6.50 14.93 -5.90
N SER A 403 5.74 14.55 -4.86
CA SER A 403 5.61 15.30 -3.62
C SER A 403 6.95 15.52 -2.93
N GLN A 404 7.21 16.75 -2.46
CA GLN A 404 8.31 17.07 -1.55
C GLN A 404 7.94 16.80 -0.07
N GLY A 405 7.02 15.87 0.17
CA GLY A 405 6.65 15.30 1.46
C GLY A 405 6.16 16.24 2.58
N PRO A 406 5.93 15.73 3.79
CA PRO A 406 5.93 14.31 4.12
C PRO A 406 4.79 13.56 3.40
N VAL A 407 5.05 12.30 3.04
CA VAL A 407 4.03 11.36 2.58
C VAL A 407 4.16 10.07 3.37
N TRP A 408 3.04 9.54 3.83
CA TRP A 408 2.92 8.22 4.45
C TRP A 408 1.94 7.38 3.64
N MET A 409 2.37 6.20 3.18
CA MET A 409 1.52 5.19 2.53
C MET A 409 1.48 3.94 3.40
N ILE A 410 0.35 3.72 4.08
CA ILE A 410 0.16 2.70 5.11
C ILE A 410 -0.79 1.61 4.56
N GLY A 411 -0.23 0.61 3.87
CA GLY A 411 -1.00 -0.47 3.23
C GLY A 411 -1.76 -0.03 1.97
N THR A 412 -1.09 -0.03 0.80
CA THR A 412 -1.65 0.46 -0.49
C THR A 412 -1.27 -0.42 -1.70
N ALA A 413 -2.06 -0.47 -2.80
CA ALA A 413 -1.97 -1.43 -3.96
C ALA A 413 -2.90 -1.02 -5.17
N GLU A 414 -3.03 -1.47 -6.46
CA GLU A 414 -2.54 -2.55 -7.41
C GLU A 414 -2.83 -2.26 -8.94
N HIS A 415 -2.39 -3.12 -9.88
CA HIS A 415 -3.05 -3.45 -11.19
C HIS A 415 -3.03 -2.50 -12.43
N HIS A 416 -2.21 -1.47 -12.51
CA HIS A 416 -2.07 -0.55 -13.67
C HIS A 416 -1.04 -0.99 -14.73
N THR A 417 -1.19 -0.49 -15.97
CA THR A 417 -0.50 -0.97 -17.19
C THR A 417 0.96 -0.49 -17.39
N LEU A 418 1.34 0.67 -16.87
CA LEU A 418 2.73 1.17 -16.98
C LEU A 418 3.48 1.02 -15.65
N TYR A 419 2.88 1.48 -14.56
CA TYR A 419 3.43 1.32 -13.22
C TYR A 419 2.36 1.40 -12.13
N GLN A 420 2.61 0.72 -11.01
CA GLN A 420 1.79 0.81 -9.81
C GLN A 420 2.22 1.99 -8.96
N TYR A 421 3.52 2.11 -8.70
CA TYR A 421 4.14 3.25 -8.03
C TYR A 421 5.23 3.87 -8.92
N GLN A 422 5.19 5.19 -9.08
CA GLN A 422 6.35 5.96 -9.52
C GLN A 422 6.61 7.11 -8.54
N LEU A 423 7.82 7.16 -8.00
CA LEU A 423 8.38 8.30 -7.26
C LEU A 423 9.33 9.05 -8.19
N LEU A 424 9.05 10.32 -8.46
CA LEU A 424 9.72 11.12 -9.49
C LEU A 424 10.07 12.51 -8.95
N ASN A 425 11.35 12.77 -8.71
CA ASN A 425 11.81 13.97 -8.00
C ASN A 425 11.20 14.14 -6.58
N ALA A 426 10.71 13.06 -5.97
CA ALA A 426 10.02 13.08 -4.68
C ALA A 426 10.98 13.17 -3.49
N GLN A 427 10.48 13.63 -2.34
CA GLN A 427 11.24 13.68 -1.09
C GLN A 427 10.35 13.31 0.12
N ASP A 428 10.95 12.84 1.20
CA ASP A 428 10.30 12.56 2.50
C ASP A 428 9.09 11.62 2.36
N HIS A 429 9.33 10.34 2.04
CA HIS A 429 8.29 9.31 1.98
C HIS A 429 8.56 8.14 2.92
N TYR A 430 7.53 7.74 3.69
CA TYR A 430 7.44 6.43 4.33
C TYR A 430 6.36 5.60 3.63
N MET A 431 6.68 4.36 3.29
CA MET A 431 5.77 3.46 2.58
C MET A 431 5.84 2.07 3.24
N GLY A 432 4.79 1.66 3.96
CA GLY A 432 4.85 0.54 4.91
C GLY A 432 3.49 -0.13 5.16
N LEU A 433 3.17 -1.28 4.58
CA LEU A 433 3.78 -1.86 3.38
C LEU A 433 3.12 -1.35 2.10
N ILE A 434 3.82 -1.53 0.97
CA ILE A 434 3.21 -1.42 -0.38
C ILE A 434 3.01 -2.81 -0.98
N GLN A 435 1.91 -2.99 -1.69
CA GLN A 435 1.55 -4.24 -2.36
C GLN A 435 1.28 -3.94 -3.85
N THR A 436 1.57 -4.88 -4.73
CA THR A 436 1.31 -4.73 -6.18
C THR A 436 1.12 -6.06 -6.88
N GLU A 437 0.07 -6.17 -7.70
CA GLU A 437 -0.01 -7.17 -8.77
C GLU A 437 0.13 -6.52 -10.16
N THR A 438 0.88 -7.18 -11.05
CA THR A 438 0.94 -6.88 -12.50
C THR A 438 -0.38 -7.26 -13.18
N PRO A 439 -0.92 -6.46 -14.13
CA PRO A 439 -2.20 -6.77 -14.80
C PRO A 439 -2.18 -8.14 -15.51
N TYR A 440 -3.22 -8.96 -15.30
CA TYR A 440 -3.19 -10.39 -15.66
C TYR A 440 -3.10 -10.67 -17.17
N PHE A 441 -3.49 -9.70 -18.00
CA PHE A 441 -3.36 -9.77 -19.46
C PHE A 441 -1.94 -9.54 -19.97
N GLU A 442 -0.99 -9.14 -19.12
CA GLU A 442 0.40 -8.87 -19.50
C GLU A 442 1.26 -10.15 -19.47
N PRO A 443 2.26 -10.28 -20.34
CA PRO A 443 2.56 -9.41 -21.48
C PRO A 443 1.50 -9.57 -22.59
N PHE A 444 0.95 -8.44 -23.04
CA PHE A 444 -0.22 -8.43 -23.93
C PHE A 444 0.14 -8.69 -25.40
N ALA A 445 -0.86 -9.03 -26.22
CA ALA A 445 -0.69 -9.30 -27.65
C ALA A 445 -0.18 -8.10 -28.46
N VAL A 446 -0.35 -6.88 -27.93
CA VAL A 446 0.36 -5.67 -28.36
C VAL A 446 1.28 -5.27 -27.20
N PRO A 447 2.60 -5.07 -27.41
CA PRO A 447 3.52 -4.71 -26.33
C PRO A 447 3.18 -3.39 -25.65
N LEU A 448 3.66 -3.24 -24.41
CA LEU A 448 3.70 -1.95 -23.72
C LEU A 448 4.40 -0.88 -24.59
N PRO A 449 3.94 0.39 -24.56
CA PRO A 449 3.00 0.99 -23.60
C PRO A 449 1.51 0.86 -23.94
N TYR A 450 1.12 0.02 -24.91
CA TYR A 450 -0.28 -0.13 -25.34
C TYR A 450 -1.23 -0.36 -24.15
N PRO A 451 -2.43 0.28 -24.10
CA PRO A 451 -3.02 1.20 -25.08
C PRO A 451 -2.70 2.69 -24.87
N PHE A 452 -1.70 3.02 -24.04
CA PHE A 452 -1.37 4.39 -23.66
C PHE A 452 -0.18 4.98 -24.44
N ASN A 453 -0.23 6.29 -24.65
CA ASN A 453 0.92 7.08 -25.07
C ASN A 453 1.83 7.37 -23.86
N ILE A 454 3.12 7.11 -24.03
CA ILE A 454 4.18 7.55 -23.09
C ILE A 454 4.32 9.07 -23.19
N THR A 455 4.45 9.73 -22.05
CA THR A 455 4.64 11.18 -21.97
C THR A 455 5.65 11.59 -20.90
N THR A 456 6.57 12.45 -21.30
CA THR A 456 7.54 13.10 -20.41
C THR A 456 6.88 14.08 -19.43
N LYS A 457 5.62 14.50 -19.66
CA LYS A 457 4.89 15.41 -18.74
C LYS A 457 4.72 14.82 -17.34
N TYR A 458 4.46 13.52 -17.27
CA TYR A 458 4.35 12.77 -16.01
C TYR A 458 5.56 11.84 -15.80
N GLY A 459 6.62 12.08 -16.58
CA GLY A 459 7.90 11.38 -16.56
C GLY A 459 7.78 9.86 -16.58
N ASP A 460 6.91 9.29 -17.43
CA ASP A 460 6.74 7.83 -17.54
C ASP A 460 8.08 7.07 -17.72
N PRO A 461 8.18 5.82 -17.27
CA PRO A 461 9.34 4.97 -17.55
C PRO A 461 9.39 4.55 -19.03
N GLU A 462 10.58 4.25 -19.54
CA GLU A 462 10.75 3.64 -20.86
C GLU A 462 10.53 2.12 -20.82
N PHE A 463 10.01 1.57 -21.91
CA PHE A 463 9.72 0.14 -22.08
C PHE A 463 10.56 -0.43 -23.23
N PRO A 464 11.84 -0.79 -23.00
CA PRO A 464 12.63 -1.53 -23.96
C PRO A 464 12.09 -2.97 -24.14
N PRO A 465 12.46 -3.70 -25.21
CA PRO A 465 11.80 -4.95 -25.58
C PRO A 465 11.86 -6.11 -24.58
N ASP A 466 12.69 -6.03 -23.53
CA ASP A 466 12.79 -6.99 -22.43
C ASP A 466 11.95 -6.62 -21.19
N ILE A 467 11.31 -5.45 -21.20
CA ILE A 467 10.34 -4.98 -20.20
C ILE A 467 8.94 -5.09 -20.83
N THR A 468 8.31 -6.24 -20.63
CA THR A 468 7.03 -6.60 -21.28
C THR A 468 5.81 -6.50 -20.36
N SER A 469 6.01 -6.01 -19.14
CA SER A 469 5.01 -5.92 -18.06
C SER A 469 5.21 -4.63 -17.24
N ALA A 470 4.16 -4.18 -16.56
CA ALA A 470 4.15 -3.00 -15.71
C ALA A 470 5.18 -3.08 -14.57
N TRP A 471 5.77 -1.94 -14.22
CA TRP A 471 6.65 -1.83 -13.05
C TRP A 471 5.83 -1.82 -11.76
N ALA A 472 6.21 -2.61 -10.76
CA ALA A 472 5.65 -2.46 -9.42
C ALA A 472 6.05 -1.10 -8.83
N LEU A 473 7.34 -0.78 -8.91
CA LEU A 473 7.92 0.42 -8.33
C LEU A 473 9.00 0.99 -9.25
N VAL A 474 8.89 2.28 -9.55
CA VAL A 474 9.95 3.08 -10.19
C VAL A 474 10.33 4.22 -9.25
N VAL A 475 11.62 4.38 -8.94
CA VAL A 475 12.13 5.52 -8.14
C VAL A 475 13.21 6.24 -8.95
N ARG A 476 12.99 7.52 -9.28
CA ARG A 476 13.96 8.36 -10.01
C ARG A 476 14.13 9.75 -9.41
N SER A 477 15.36 10.24 -9.37
CA SER A 477 15.75 11.57 -8.86
C SER A 477 15.18 11.92 -7.48
N SER A 478 14.85 10.90 -6.66
CA SER A 478 14.08 11.06 -5.42
C SER A 478 14.93 10.74 -4.19
N THR A 479 14.76 11.48 -3.10
CA THR A 479 15.58 11.34 -1.89
C THR A 479 14.78 11.06 -0.65
N ASP A 480 15.43 10.49 0.36
CA ASP A 480 14.86 10.32 1.70
C ASP A 480 13.56 9.48 1.70
N ILE A 481 13.58 8.43 0.87
CA ILE A 481 12.49 7.47 0.69
C ILE A 481 12.80 6.21 1.53
N MET A 482 11.90 5.81 2.42
CA MET A 482 11.96 4.50 3.07
C MET A 482 10.74 3.65 2.75
N ILE A 483 10.99 2.48 2.19
CA ILE A 483 10.00 1.45 1.92
C ILE A 483 10.24 0.34 2.94
N PHE A 484 9.26 0.11 3.82
CA PHE A 484 9.39 -0.74 4.99
C PHE A 484 8.36 -1.88 4.94
N GLY A 485 8.74 -2.94 4.24
CA GLY A 485 7.84 -3.99 3.75
C GLY A 485 7.30 -3.67 2.37
N ALA A 486 7.47 -4.62 1.43
CA ALA A 486 6.88 -4.54 0.10
C ALA A 486 6.50 -5.94 -0.39
N GLY A 487 5.29 -6.10 -0.93
CA GLY A 487 4.78 -7.35 -1.50
C GLY A 487 4.49 -7.19 -2.98
N LEU A 488 5.47 -7.46 -3.85
CA LEU A 488 5.40 -7.10 -5.27
C LEU A 488 5.34 -8.34 -6.18
N TYR A 489 4.21 -8.56 -6.85
CA TYR A 489 3.84 -9.85 -7.40
C TYR A 489 3.55 -9.83 -8.91
N SER A 490 3.88 -10.93 -9.58
CA SER A 490 3.55 -11.18 -10.98
C SER A 490 3.05 -12.61 -11.13
N PHE A 491 1.73 -12.80 -11.21
CA PHE A 491 1.11 -14.14 -11.16
C PHE A 491 0.86 -14.80 -12.51
N TYR A 492 0.91 -14.02 -13.59
CA TYR A 492 0.38 -14.40 -14.90
C TYR A 492 1.34 -14.00 -16.03
N SER A 493 1.20 -14.71 -17.14
CA SER A 493 1.70 -14.33 -18.45
C SER A 493 0.55 -14.50 -19.43
N ASN A 494 -0.14 -13.40 -19.76
CA ASN A 494 -1.39 -13.37 -20.55
C ASN A 494 -2.40 -14.42 -20.06
N TYR A 495 -2.89 -14.24 -18.83
CA TYR A 495 -3.80 -15.12 -18.08
C TYR A 495 -3.32 -16.57 -17.82
N SER A 496 -2.11 -16.94 -18.26
CA SER A 496 -1.49 -18.24 -17.93
C SER A 496 -0.61 -18.15 -16.68
N GLN A 497 -0.86 -19.02 -15.69
CA GLN A 497 -0.01 -19.14 -14.50
C GLN A 497 1.15 -20.15 -14.65
N GLU A 498 1.38 -20.69 -15.86
CA GLU A 498 2.47 -21.66 -16.09
C GLU A 498 3.86 -21.11 -15.70
N CYS A 499 4.05 -19.79 -15.86
CA CYS A 499 5.25 -19.06 -15.48
C CYS A 499 5.58 -19.12 -13.98
N LEU A 500 4.62 -19.41 -13.09
CA LEU A 500 4.87 -19.59 -11.65
C LEU A 500 5.77 -20.81 -11.37
N LYS A 501 5.73 -21.85 -12.23
CA LYS A 501 6.53 -23.08 -12.06
C LYS A 501 8.03 -22.83 -12.24
N THR A 502 8.37 -21.85 -13.08
CA THR A 502 9.72 -21.34 -13.34
C THR A 502 9.97 -19.97 -12.70
N ARG A 503 8.98 -19.46 -11.95
CA ARG A 503 8.96 -18.19 -11.21
C ARG A 503 9.41 -16.98 -12.06
N ASN A 504 8.98 -16.92 -13.32
CA ASN A 504 9.45 -15.94 -14.30
C ASN A 504 8.31 -15.37 -15.17
N CYS A 505 7.22 -14.96 -14.52
CA CYS A 505 6.07 -14.32 -15.17
C CYS A 505 6.44 -12.96 -15.78
N GLN A 506 7.38 -12.23 -15.16
CA GLN A 506 8.03 -11.06 -15.74
C GLN A 506 9.54 -11.01 -15.46
N ASN A 507 10.25 -10.18 -16.22
CA ASN A 507 11.71 -10.09 -16.18
C ASN A 507 12.23 -9.26 -15.00
N GLN A 508 11.66 -8.07 -14.79
CA GLN A 508 12.08 -7.10 -13.77
C GLN A 508 10.82 -6.54 -13.07
N ILE A 509 10.90 -6.06 -11.82
CA ILE A 509 9.72 -5.59 -11.06
C ILE A 509 9.91 -4.26 -10.31
N VAL A 510 11.07 -4.04 -9.68
CA VAL A 510 11.48 -2.74 -9.12
C VAL A 510 12.61 -2.16 -9.96
N ASN A 511 12.55 -0.85 -10.26
CA ASN A 511 13.63 -0.10 -10.88
C ASN A 511 13.96 1.16 -10.07
N VAL A 512 15.23 1.32 -9.70
CA VAL A 512 15.76 2.50 -9.00
C VAL A 512 16.82 3.18 -9.86
N CYS A 513 16.79 4.50 -9.98
CA CYS A 513 17.90 5.24 -10.59
C CYS A 513 19.02 5.50 -9.56
N ASP A 514 20.28 5.48 -10.01
CA ASP A 514 21.47 5.69 -9.18
C ASP A 514 21.64 7.14 -8.66
N ASP A 515 20.74 8.03 -9.07
CA ASP A 515 20.57 9.39 -8.53
C ASP A 515 19.66 9.46 -7.30
N SER A 516 19.06 8.34 -6.88
CA SER A 516 18.01 8.29 -5.86
C SER A 516 18.46 7.69 -4.54
N SER A 517 18.03 8.29 -3.43
CA SER A 517 18.25 7.79 -2.07
C SER A 517 16.98 7.10 -1.57
N VAL A 518 16.91 5.79 -1.76
CA VAL A 518 15.81 4.93 -1.28
C VAL A 518 16.35 3.69 -0.57
N TYR A 519 15.79 3.41 0.62
CA TYR A 519 16.05 2.17 1.36
C TYR A 519 14.82 1.28 1.28
N ILE A 520 15.02 0.01 0.91
CA ILE A 520 13.94 -0.98 0.74
C ILE A 520 14.19 -2.14 1.69
N TYR A 521 13.35 -2.24 2.71
CA TYR A 521 13.36 -3.30 3.72
C TYR A 521 12.27 -4.33 3.44
N SER A 522 12.55 -5.62 3.65
CA SER A 522 11.58 -6.71 3.54
C SER A 522 10.77 -6.69 2.22
N LEU A 523 11.48 -6.60 1.10
CA LEU A 523 10.89 -6.72 -0.24
C LEU A 523 10.66 -8.21 -0.54
N ALA A 524 9.41 -8.66 -0.38
CA ALA A 524 8.94 -9.94 -0.87
C ALA A 524 8.44 -9.79 -2.31
N THR A 525 8.85 -10.69 -3.21
CA THR A 525 8.37 -10.70 -4.61
C THR A 525 7.88 -12.07 -5.06
N VAL A 526 6.96 -12.08 -6.02
CA VAL A 526 6.46 -13.31 -6.66
C VAL A 526 6.80 -13.32 -8.14
N ALA A 527 7.50 -14.39 -8.55
CA ALA A 527 7.75 -14.81 -9.93
C ALA A 527 8.28 -13.73 -10.90
N SER A 528 9.09 -12.79 -10.41
CA SER A 528 9.87 -11.86 -11.22
C SER A 528 11.34 -12.27 -11.23
N THR A 529 11.99 -12.36 -12.39
CA THR A 529 13.38 -12.86 -12.50
C THR A 529 14.36 -12.00 -11.68
N PHE A 530 14.29 -10.68 -11.83
CA PHE A 530 15.00 -9.71 -11.00
C PHE A 530 14.01 -8.97 -10.10
N GLN A 531 14.22 -9.09 -8.79
CA GLN A 531 13.43 -8.44 -7.74
C GLN A 531 13.72 -6.94 -7.67
N ILE A 532 14.99 -6.57 -7.90
CA ILE A 532 15.48 -5.18 -7.93
C ILE A 532 16.40 -5.02 -9.13
N SER A 533 16.18 -3.92 -9.85
CA SER A 533 17.02 -3.42 -10.91
C SER A 533 17.48 -1.99 -10.61
N VAL A 534 18.66 -1.64 -11.11
CA VAL A 534 19.21 -0.29 -11.05
C VAL A 534 19.44 0.21 -12.47
N ASN A 535 18.88 1.38 -12.81
CA ASN A 535 18.89 1.94 -14.17
C ASN A 535 18.47 0.93 -15.27
N GLY A 536 17.44 0.11 -14.99
CA GLY A 536 16.92 -0.92 -15.90
C GLY A 536 17.78 -2.20 -16.02
N VAL A 537 18.85 -2.32 -15.23
CA VAL A 537 19.70 -3.51 -15.19
C VAL A 537 19.39 -4.33 -13.93
N GLY A 538 19.00 -5.59 -14.10
CA GLY A 538 18.70 -6.50 -13.00
C GLY A 538 19.90 -6.75 -12.07
N VAL A 539 19.68 -6.57 -10.76
CA VAL A 539 20.69 -6.75 -9.70
C VAL A 539 20.34 -7.95 -8.82
N ALA A 540 19.20 -7.90 -8.13
CA ALA A 540 18.80 -8.93 -7.17
C ALA A 540 17.96 -10.03 -7.82
N ASP A 541 18.59 -11.10 -8.31
CA ASP A 541 17.90 -12.28 -8.84
C ASP A 541 17.09 -13.00 -7.74
N GLN A 542 15.84 -13.36 -8.05
CA GLN A 542 14.95 -14.07 -7.13
C GLN A 542 15.51 -15.40 -6.61
N LYS A 543 16.31 -16.12 -7.42
CA LYS A 543 16.75 -17.50 -7.13
C LYS A 543 17.63 -17.60 -5.89
N ASP A 544 18.38 -16.53 -5.62
CA ASP A 544 19.32 -16.41 -4.51
C ASP A 544 18.60 -16.00 -3.21
N ASN A 545 17.28 -15.77 -3.29
CA ASN A 545 16.43 -15.18 -2.25
C ASN A 545 15.14 -15.99 -2.00
N ASN A 546 15.04 -17.25 -2.46
CA ASN A 546 13.85 -18.09 -2.32
C ASN A 546 13.43 -18.27 -0.85
N ASN A 547 12.19 -17.87 -0.50
CA ASN A 547 11.74 -17.77 0.89
C ASN A 547 10.28 -18.25 1.03
N GLY A 548 10.04 -19.50 0.66
CA GLY A 548 8.69 -20.08 0.56
C GLY A 548 8.08 -19.85 -0.83
N PHE A 549 6.86 -19.33 -0.89
CA PHE A 549 6.19 -19.03 -2.16
C PHE A 549 6.82 -17.83 -2.87
N ALA A 550 7.06 -16.74 -2.13
CA ALA A 550 7.81 -15.56 -2.57
C ALA A 550 9.33 -15.76 -2.51
N SER A 551 10.09 -14.86 -3.12
CA SER A 551 11.49 -14.59 -2.76
C SER A 551 11.56 -13.29 -1.95
N THR A 552 12.59 -13.10 -1.12
CA THR A 552 12.69 -11.90 -0.25
C THR A 552 14.08 -11.29 -0.24
N VAL A 553 14.20 -10.02 -0.64
CA VAL A 553 15.36 -9.18 -0.28
C VAL A 553 15.08 -8.57 1.09
N THR A 554 15.98 -8.78 2.06
CA THR A 554 15.80 -8.29 3.44
C THR A 554 16.13 -6.80 3.54
N VAL A 555 17.20 -6.36 2.87
CA VAL A 555 17.55 -4.94 2.69
C VAL A 555 18.12 -4.74 1.30
N TRP A 556 17.69 -3.68 0.61
CA TRP A 556 18.47 -3.04 -0.44
C TRP A 556 18.63 -1.55 -0.13
N ARG A 557 19.79 -1.01 -0.48
CA ARG A 557 20.19 0.40 -0.35
C ARG A 557 21.13 0.75 -1.51
N PRO A 558 21.25 2.04 -1.91
CA PRO A 558 22.20 2.49 -2.94
C PRO A 558 23.67 2.25 -2.55
#